data_AF-A0A8S8YN70-F1
#
_entry.id   AF-A0A8S8YN70-F1
#
_cell.length_a   1.000
_cell.length_b   1.000
_cell.length_c   1.000
_cell.angle_alpha   90.00
_cell.angle_beta   90.00
_cell.angle_gamma   90.00
#
_symmetry.space_group_name_H-M   'P 1'
#
loop_
_entity.id
_entity.type
_entity.pdbx_description
1 polymer ?
#
loop_
_entity_poly.entity_id
_entity_poly.type
_entity_poly.pdbx_seq_one_letter_code
_entity_poly.pdbx_strand_id
1 'polypeptide(L)'
;MAGPSKVQFPGQKKQRMRARGTKRASEGVRKRLEKNLAALLEDPHARMPTVAYTIKRARKDPVQRSLKECAKVIAKKNDRKWLGKRMMRRRGDGVARALAGSLHAAHDDERSMVAVFDHPIFGSSSFVRRGVGKPTQMVAFQNFVNPRQRLLTWEEHARNGWWFFSLDDGIVCTGNEPHPPEGWIEGGLSDAPMKFSKKEGVYCSPNAVPEQTDGLHFVVGEATVVLDEEDLAGVAEEESVARSVALRMLPPRLSDFAEVQWNWRPGGLARG
;
A
#
# COMPACT_ATOMS: atom_id res chain seq x y z
N MET A 1 47.27 -2.54 34.64
CA MET A 1 46.06 -2.95 35.39
C MET A 1 45.05 -3.51 34.40
N ALA A 2 44.95 -4.84 34.27
CA ALA A 2 43.92 -5.47 33.44
C ALA A 2 42.57 -5.40 34.17
N GLY A 3 41.54 -4.83 33.53
CA GLY A 3 40.19 -4.76 34.10
C GLY A 3 39.58 -6.15 34.26
N PRO A 4 38.63 -6.35 35.20
CA PRO A 4 38.15 -7.67 35.57
C PRO A 4 37.46 -8.37 34.39
N SER A 5 37.81 -9.63 34.17
CA SER A 5 37.23 -10.50 33.16
C SER A 5 35.73 -10.69 33.41
N LYS A 6 34.88 -10.42 32.41
CA LYS A 6 33.44 -10.74 32.45
C LYS A 6 33.26 -12.26 32.56
N VAL A 7 32.94 -12.74 33.76
CA VAL A 7 32.62 -14.15 34.00
C VAL A 7 31.20 -14.41 33.50
N GLN A 8 31.03 -15.44 32.66
CA GLN A 8 29.75 -15.86 32.12
C GLN A 8 29.30 -17.13 32.85
N PHE A 9 28.22 -17.05 33.63
CA PHE A 9 27.73 -18.17 34.43
C PHE A 9 27.00 -19.22 33.56
N PRO A 10 27.24 -20.52 33.76
CA PRO A 10 26.46 -21.57 33.11
C PRO A 10 24.97 -21.42 33.47
N GLY A 11 24.12 -21.16 32.45
CA GLY A 11 22.68 -20.94 32.64
C GLY A 11 22.17 -19.54 32.23
N GLN A 12 23.05 -18.57 31.96
CA GLN A 12 22.62 -17.30 31.36
C GLN A 12 22.21 -17.50 29.89
N LYS A 13 20.92 -17.78 29.65
CA LYS A 13 20.31 -17.61 28.33
C LYS A 13 20.61 -16.18 27.88
N LYS A 14 21.29 -16.01 26.73
CA LYS A 14 21.49 -14.70 26.09
C LYS A 14 20.13 -14.02 26.00
N GLN A 15 19.86 -13.08 26.90
CA GLN A 15 18.67 -12.24 26.81
C GLN A 15 18.88 -11.38 25.57
N ARG A 16 18.33 -11.83 24.43
CA ARG A 16 18.34 -11.06 23.19
C ARG A 16 17.76 -9.70 23.53
N MET A 17 18.58 -8.65 23.45
CA MET A 17 18.14 -7.29 23.65
C MET A 17 16.88 -7.07 22.82
N ARG A 18 15.75 -6.85 23.48
CA ARG A 18 14.50 -6.51 22.80
C ARG A 18 14.74 -5.18 22.09
N ALA A 19 14.54 -5.16 20.78
CA ALA A 19 14.52 -3.90 20.05
C ALA A 19 13.38 -3.05 20.63
N ARG A 20 13.66 -1.81 21.07
CA ARG A 20 12.64 -0.88 21.57
C ARG A 20 11.51 -0.74 20.52
N GLY A 21 10.26 -0.79 20.99
CA GLY A 21 9.07 -0.70 20.12
C GLY A 21 8.69 -2.00 19.40
N THR A 22 9.08 -3.16 19.92
CA THR A 22 8.62 -4.46 19.41
C THR A 22 7.81 -5.20 20.47
N LYS A 23 6.72 -5.85 20.04
CA LYS A 23 5.85 -6.70 20.86
C LYS A 23 5.91 -8.15 20.38
N ARG A 24 5.53 -9.08 21.25
CA ARG A 24 5.33 -10.48 20.82
C ARG A 24 4.15 -10.53 19.85
N ALA A 25 4.34 -11.15 18.69
CA ALA A 25 3.26 -11.33 17.74
C ALA A 25 2.21 -12.31 18.30
N SER A 26 0.92 -12.03 18.06
CA SER A 26 -0.11 -13.05 18.23
C SER A 26 0.07 -14.16 17.18
N GLU A 27 -0.52 -15.33 17.42
CA GLU A 27 -0.38 -16.46 16.50
C GLU A 27 -0.90 -16.13 15.09
N GLY A 28 -2.05 -15.46 14.99
CA GLY A 28 -2.63 -15.03 13.72
C GLY A 28 -1.74 -14.03 12.97
N VAL A 29 -1.17 -13.04 13.68
CA VAL A 29 -0.23 -12.09 13.07
C VAL A 29 1.03 -12.80 12.58
N ARG A 30 1.56 -13.74 13.36
CA ARG A 30 2.74 -14.53 13.00
C ARG A 30 2.48 -15.35 11.72
N LYS A 31 1.41 -16.15 11.69
CA LYS A 31 1.03 -16.98 10.53
C LYS A 31 0.84 -16.12 9.27
N ARG A 32 0.17 -14.97 9.40
CA ARG A 32 -0.02 -14.02 8.29
C ARG A 32 1.31 -13.49 7.75
N LEU A 33 2.19 -13.02 8.64
CA LEU A 33 3.50 -12.51 8.24
C LEU A 33 4.38 -13.60 7.64
N GLU A 34 4.32 -14.83 8.16
CA GLU A 34 5.03 -15.98 7.59
C GLU A 34 4.59 -16.25 6.15
N LYS A 35 3.28 -16.31 5.91
CA LYS A 35 2.71 -16.47 4.56
C LYS A 35 3.14 -15.35 3.63
N ASN A 36 3.00 -14.09 4.06
CA ASN A 36 3.33 -12.94 3.22
C ASN A 36 4.83 -12.87 2.91
N LEU A 37 5.70 -13.12 3.89
CA LEU A 37 7.15 -13.11 3.69
C LEU A 37 7.60 -14.26 2.78
N ALA A 38 6.97 -15.44 2.88
CA ALA A 38 7.23 -16.55 1.96
C ALA A 38 6.84 -16.17 0.53
N ALA A 39 5.64 -15.61 0.32
CA ALA A 39 5.18 -15.15 -1.00
C ALA A 39 6.05 -14.01 -1.57
N LEU A 40 6.54 -13.12 -0.70
CA LEU A 40 7.50 -12.07 -1.10
C LEU A 40 8.84 -12.67 -1.53
N LEU A 41 9.33 -13.71 -0.86
CA LEU A 41 10.60 -14.36 -1.20
C LEU A 41 10.49 -15.18 -2.49
N GLU A 42 9.34 -15.82 -2.71
CA GLU A 42 9.02 -16.60 -3.91
C GLU A 42 9.07 -15.71 -5.16
N ASP A 43 8.23 -14.67 -5.20
CA ASP A 43 8.20 -13.70 -6.29
C ASP A 43 8.24 -12.24 -5.79
N PRO A 44 9.46 -11.71 -5.57
CA PRO A 44 9.63 -10.31 -5.22
C PRO A 44 9.32 -9.34 -6.38
N HIS A 45 9.42 -9.80 -7.63
CA HIS A 45 9.24 -8.93 -8.80
C HIS A 45 7.78 -8.52 -8.96
N ALA A 46 6.83 -9.42 -8.67
CA ALA A 46 5.40 -9.12 -8.59
C ALA A 46 5.02 -8.07 -7.54
N ARG A 47 5.96 -7.61 -6.70
CA ARG A 47 5.74 -6.55 -5.69
C ARG A 47 6.26 -5.19 -6.13
N MET A 48 6.87 -5.13 -7.31
CA MET A 48 7.28 -3.89 -7.94
C MET A 48 6.11 -3.33 -8.78
N PRO A 49 6.02 -2.00 -8.96
CA PRO A 49 5.03 -1.42 -9.83
C PRO A 49 5.32 -1.72 -11.30
N THR A 50 4.28 -2.00 -12.06
CA THR A 50 4.28 -1.95 -13.52
C THR A 50 4.37 -0.50 -13.97
N VAL A 51 5.26 -0.20 -14.90
CA VAL A 51 5.49 1.16 -15.40
C VAL A 51 4.65 1.36 -16.66
N ALA A 52 3.65 2.24 -16.55
CA ALA A 52 2.68 2.57 -17.61
C ALA A 52 2.85 4.03 -18.04
N TYR A 53 4.06 4.41 -18.43
CA TYR A 53 4.36 5.72 -19.01
C TYR A 53 5.60 5.64 -19.91
N THR A 54 5.75 6.64 -20.79
CA THR A 54 6.93 6.73 -21.65
C THR A 54 8.13 7.28 -20.87
N ILE A 55 9.19 6.47 -20.77
CA ILE A 55 10.41 6.85 -20.07
C ILE A 55 11.25 7.79 -20.94
N LYS A 56 11.07 9.12 -20.77
CA LYS A 56 11.81 10.12 -21.57
C LYS A 56 13.32 10.13 -21.28
N ARG A 57 13.73 9.94 -20.01
CA ARG A 57 15.15 9.92 -19.57
C ARG A 57 15.35 8.96 -18.40
N ALA A 58 15.55 7.67 -18.68
CA ALA A 58 15.66 6.61 -17.67
C ALA A 58 16.69 6.90 -16.54
N ARG A 59 17.79 7.60 -16.83
CA ARG A 59 18.78 7.98 -15.81
C ARG A 59 18.29 9.02 -14.79
N LYS A 60 17.36 9.89 -15.22
CA LYS A 60 16.75 10.93 -14.38
C LYS A 60 15.47 10.46 -13.68
N ASP A 61 14.91 9.36 -14.15
CA ASP A 61 13.71 8.77 -13.61
C ASP A 61 13.96 8.13 -12.21
N PRO A 62 13.38 8.69 -11.13
CA PRO A 62 13.56 8.18 -9.78
C PRO A 62 12.90 6.82 -9.56
N VAL A 63 11.80 6.50 -10.25
CA VAL A 63 11.12 5.20 -10.13
C VAL A 63 11.98 4.12 -10.75
N GLN A 64 12.47 4.33 -11.98
CA GLN A 64 13.40 3.40 -12.64
C GLN A 64 14.69 3.18 -11.85
N ARG A 65 15.21 4.23 -11.21
CA ARG A 65 16.37 4.12 -10.34
C ARG A 65 16.10 3.22 -9.14
N SER A 66 14.97 3.40 -8.46
CA SER A 66 14.57 2.55 -7.33
C SER A 66 14.30 1.11 -7.78
N LEU A 67 13.62 0.90 -8.91
CA LEU A 67 13.40 -0.42 -9.50
C LEU A 67 14.72 -1.15 -9.81
N LYS A 68 15.70 -0.44 -10.38
CA LYS A 68 17.04 -1.00 -10.63
C LYS A 68 17.77 -1.37 -9.33
N GLU A 69 17.63 -0.57 -8.28
CA GLU A 69 18.19 -0.89 -6.96
C GLU A 69 17.48 -2.08 -6.31
N CYS A 70 16.15 -2.18 -6.45
CA CYS A 70 15.37 -3.34 -6.03
C CYS A 70 15.80 -4.60 -6.79
N ALA A 71 15.98 -4.54 -8.11
CA ALA A 71 16.43 -5.68 -8.91
C ALA A 71 17.77 -6.27 -8.41
N LYS A 72 18.71 -5.42 -7.99
CA LYS A 72 19.97 -5.88 -7.35
C LYS A 72 19.73 -6.65 -6.05
N VAL A 73 18.74 -6.23 -5.27
CA VAL A 73 18.35 -6.90 -4.03
C VAL A 73 17.67 -8.23 -4.33
N ILE A 74 16.77 -8.25 -5.32
CA ILE A 74 16.04 -9.45 -5.75
C ILE A 74 17.01 -10.51 -6.28
N ALA A 75 18.00 -10.11 -7.08
CA ALA A 75 19.06 -11.00 -7.57
C ALA A 75 19.88 -11.65 -6.43
N LYS A 76 19.83 -11.11 -5.21
CA LYS A 76 20.50 -11.60 -4.01
C LYS A 76 19.51 -12.02 -2.92
N LYS A 77 18.24 -12.33 -3.27
CA LYS A 77 17.16 -12.63 -2.31
C LYS A 77 17.44 -13.81 -1.38
N ASN A 78 18.34 -14.72 -1.76
CA ASN A 78 18.75 -15.88 -0.94
C ASN A 78 20.10 -15.70 -0.23
N ASP A 79 20.83 -14.61 -0.47
CA ASP A 79 22.12 -14.33 0.18
C ASP A 79 21.89 -13.56 1.48
N ARG A 80 21.67 -14.29 2.58
CA ARG A 80 21.39 -13.73 3.91
C ARG A 80 22.48 -12.75 4.37
N LYS A 81 23.75 -13.07 4.12
CA LYS A 81 24.90 -12.24 4.52
C LYS A 81 24.92 -10.93 3.74
N TRP A 82 24.64 -10.98 2.44
CA TRP A 82 24.56 -9.78 1.61
C TRP A 82 23.34 -8.92 1.97
N LEU A 83 22.17 -9.52 2.15
CA LEU A 83 20.95 -8.83 2.59
C LEU A 83 21.15 -8.13 3.94
N GLY A 84 21.80 -8.83 4.88
CA GLY A 84 22.11 -8.29 6.21
C GLY A 84 23.00 -7.05 6.15
N LYS A 85 23.96 -7.01 5.21
CA LYS A 85 24.75 -5.80 4.94
C LYS A 85 23.92 -4.72 4.24
N ARG A 86 23.13 -5.09 3.21
CA ARG A 86 22.35 -4.14 2.39
C ARG A 86 21.29 -3.40 3.20
N MET A 87 20.60 -4.09 4.11
CA MET A 87 19.53 -3.50 4.94
C MET A 87 20.07 -2.52 6.00
N MET A 88 21.37 -2.58 6.32
CA MET A 88 22.02 -1.72 7.32
C MET A 88 22.69 -0.48 6.72
N ARG A 89 22.86 -0.42 5.40
CA ARG A 89 23.49 0.74 4.73
C ARG A 89 22.60 1.98 4.87
N ARG A 90 23.10 3.04 5.50
CA ARG A 90 22.36 4.30 5.71
C ARG A 90 22.17 5.15 4.44
N ARG A 91 23.05 4.98 3.45
CA ARG A 91 23.00 5.68 2.16
C ARG A 91 22.40 4.79 1.06
N GLY A 92 22.00 5.43 -0.04
CA GLY A 92 21.38 4.78 -1.19
C GLY A 92 19.87 4.65 -1.05
N ASP A 93 19.27 3.96 -2.02
CA ASP A 93 17.81 3.87 -2.18
C ASP A 93 17.10 3.25 -0.96
N GLY A 94 16.08 3.95 -0.48
CA GLY A 94 15.30 3.57 0.72
C GLY A 94 14.38 2.38 0.47
N VAL A 95 13.73 2.33 -0.70
CA VAL A 95 12.83 1.25 -1.10
C VAL A 95 13.59 -0.07 -1.16
N ALA A 96 14.71 -0.10 -1.88
CA ALA A 96 15.57 -1.27 -1.99
C ALA A 96 16.14 -1.71 -0.63
N ARG A 97 16.40 -0.77 0.29
CA ARG A 97 16.83 -1.09 1.66
C ARG A 97 15.73 -1.77 2.46
N ALA A 98 14.50 -1.28 2.38
CA ALA A 98 13.34 -1.88 3.05
C ALA A 98 13.01 -3.26 2.47
N LEU A 99 13.14 -3.44 1.15
CA LEU A 99 13.02 -4.73 0.48
C LEU A 99 14.08 -5.71 1.00
N ALA A 100 15.35 -5.27 1.11
CA ALA A 100 16.42 -6.10 1.65
C ALA A 100 16.14 -6.55 3.10
N GLY A 101 15.61 -5.65 3.95
CA GLY A 101 15.20 -5.99 5.30
C GLY A 101 14.05 -6.99 5.35
N SER A 102 13.07 -6.85 4.47
CA SER A 102 11.90 -7.75 4.40
C SER A 102 12.28 -9.13 3.87
N LEU A 103 13.11 -9.22 2.82
CA LEU A 103 13.65 -10.48 2.33
C LEU A 103 14.56 -11.15 3.36
N HIS A 104 15.37 -10.38 4.09
CA HIS A 104 16.14 -10.94 5.21
C HIS A 104 15.21 -11.53 6.29
N ALA A 105 14.10 -10.85 6.61
CA ALA A 105 13.11 -11.37 7.57
C ALA A 105 12.44 -12.67 7.08
N ALA A 106 12.30 -12.85 5.77
CA ALA A 106 11.77 -14.07 5.17
C ALA A 106 12.67 -15.30 5.35
N HIS A 107 13.94 -15.11 5.74
CA HIS A 107 14.88 -16.19 6.06
C HIS A 107 14.97 -16.51 7.55
N ASP A 108 14.36 -15.71 8.42
CA ASP A 108 14.39 -15.94 9.87
C ASP A 108 13.39 -17.05 10.24
N ASP A 109 13.87 -18.06 10.97
CA ASP A 109 13.07 -19.20 11.45
C ASP A 109 12.08 -18.82 12.56
N GLU A 110 12.35 -17.72 13.29
CA GLU A 110 11.51 -17.26 14.39
C GLU A 110 11.22 -15.76 14.31
N ARG A 111 10.00 -15.42 13.87
CA ARG A 111 9.50 -14.04 13.67
C ARG A 111 8.65 -13.57 14.85
N SER A 112 9.02 -13.96 16.06
CA SER A 112 8.18 -13.81 17.26
C SER A 112 8.03 -12.37 17.75
N MET A 113 8.90 -11.45 17.32
CA MET A 113 8.88 -10.04 17.70
C MET A 113 8.56 -9.15 16.50
N VAL A 114 7.47 -8.39 16.61
CA VAL A 114 6.96 -7.49 15.56
C VAL A 114 6.84 -6.06 16.07
N ALA A 115 7.05 -5.09 15.19
CA ALA A 115 6.67 -3.71 15.42
C ALA A 115 5.22 -3.48 14.94
N VAL A 116 4.59 -2.44 15.46
CA VAL A 116 3.28 -1.96 14.99
C VAL A 116 3.50 -0.69 14.20
N PHE A 117 3.00 -0.69 12.97
CA PHE A 117 2.75 0.50 12.19
C PHE A 117 1.31 0.93 12.46
N ASP A 118 1.11 2.19 12.79
CA ASP A 118 -0.19 2.78 13.00
C ASP A 118 -0.26 4.09 12.23
N HIS A 119 -1.26 4.21 11.34
CA HIS A 119 -1.43 5.34 10.46
C HIS A 119 -2.90 5.75 10.41
N PRO A 120 -3.25 7.02 10.63
CA PRO A 120 -4.65 7.46 10.72
C PRO A 120 -5.46 7.16 9.45
N ILE A 121 -4.79 7.24 8.30
CA ILE A 121 -5.40 7.02 6.98
C ILE A 121 -5.29 5.56 6.49
N PHE A 122 -4.09 4.96 6.50
CA PHE A 122 -3.80 3.61 5.99
C PHE A 122 -3.99 2.47 7.00
N GLY A 123 -4.47 2.82 8.20
CA GLY A 123 -4.75 1.89 9.29
C GLY A 123 -3.48 1.32 9.94
N SER A 124 -3.70 0.27 10.71
CA SER A 124 -2.70 -0.36 11.55
C SER A 124 -2.23 -1.70 10.97
N SER A 125 -0.94 -2.02 11.08
CA SER A 125 -0.42 -3.35 10.73
C SER A 125 0.88 -3.69 11.46
N SER A 126 1.04 -4.99 11.73
CA SER A 126 2.27 -5.50 12.33
C SER A 126 3.28 -5.88 11.24
N PHE A 127 4.56 -5.74 11.54
CA PHE A 127 5.64 -6.14 10.63
C PHE A 127 6.91 -6.52 11.42
N VAL A 128 7.77 -7.35 10.83
CA VAL A 128 9.07 -7.71 11.39
C VAL A 128 10.06 -6.58 11.10
N ARG A 129 10.61 -5.97 12.15
CA ARG A 129 11.61 -4.91 11.99
C ARG A 129 12.99 -5.50 11.74
N ARG A 130 13.52 -5.31 10.53
CA ARG A 130 14.87 -5.70 10.11
C ARG A 130 15.56 -4.59 9.32
N GLY A 131 16.78 -4.25 9.75
CA GLY A 131 17.57 -3.20 9.13
C GLY A 131 17.15 -1.77 9.52
N VAL A 132 17.61 -0.81 8.72
CA VAL A 132 17.36 0.64 8.91
C VAL A 132 16.52 1.25 7.80
N GLY A 133 15.69 0.42 7.15
CA GLY A 133 14.64 0.90 6.23
C GLY A 133 13.57 1.71 6.96
N LYS A 134 12.80 2.52 6.21
CA LYS A 134 11.68 3.25 6.81
C LYS A 134 10.56 2.28 7.22
N PRO A 135 9.93 2.45 8.39
CA PRO A 135 8.82 1.60 8.83
C PRO A 135 7.69 1.51 7.81
N THR A 136 7.32 2.61 7.15
CA THR A 136 6.28 2.69 6.11
C THR A 136 6.56 1.76 4.92
N GLN A 137 7.81 1.71 4.45
CA GLN A 137 8.21 0.82 3.36
C GLN A 137 8.31 -0.64 3.82
N MET A 138 8.79 -0.89 5.04
CA MET A 138 8.87 -2.26 5.58
C MET A 138 7.49 -2.88 5.79
N VAL A 139 6.53 -2.12 6.35
CA VAL A 139 5.16 -2.61 6.52
C VAL A 139 4.50 -2.89 5.17
N ALA A 140 4.74 -2.03 4.17
CA ALA A 140 4.20 -2.17 2.82
C ALA A 140 4.69 -3.46 2.13
N PHE A 141 5.99 -3.75 2.18
CA PHE A 141 6.53 -5.00 1.62
C PHE A 141 6.00 -6.26 2.33
N GLN A 142 5.84 -6.21 3.65
CA GLN A 142 5.45 -7.39 4.44
C GLN A 142 3.94 -7.61 4.50
N ASN A 143 3.14 -6.57 4.22
CA ASN A 143 1.69 -6.63 4.15
C ASN A 143 1.22 -6.26 2.74
N PHE A 144 1.96 -6.68 1.70
CA PHE A 144 1.69 -6.32 0.31
C PHE A 144 0.30 -6.74 -0.18
N VAL A 145 -0.30 -7.75 0.45
CA VAL A 145 -1.67 -8.23 0.18
C VAL A 145 -2.74 -7.19 0.55
N ASN A 146 -2.40 -6.18 1.35
CA ASN A 146 -3.29 -5.06 1.62
C ASN A 146 -3.09 -4.00 0.51
N PRO A 147 -4.10 -3.79 -0.36
CA PRO A 147 -3.98 -2.91 -1.53
C PRO A 147 -3.60 -1.47 -1.17
N ARG A 148 -4.14 -0.96 -0.06
CA ARG A 148 -3.88 0.41 0.41
C ARG A 148 -2.47 0.55 0.96
N GLN A 149 -2.03 -0.41 1.78
CA GLN A 149 -0.73 -0.32 2.46
C GLN A 149 0.46 -0.59 1.54
N ARG A 150 0.32 -1.44 0.50
CA ARG A 150 1.45 -1.71 -0.43
C ARG A 150 1.92 -0.45 -1.15
N LEU A 151 1.04 0.51 -1.37
CA LEU A 151 1.36 1.80 -1.99
C LEU A 151 2.38 2.60 -1.18
N LEU A 152 2.38 2.47 0.15
CA LEU A 152 3.31 3.19 1.04
C LEU A 152 4.80 2.91 0.74
N THR A 153 5.09 1.85 -0.01
CA THR A 153 6.41 1.61 -0.61
C THR A 153 6.92 2.82 -1.38
N TRP A 154 6.02 3.50 -2.10
CA TRP A 154 6.30 4.56 -3.08
C TRP A 154 5.89 5.96 -2.63
N GLU A 155 5.58 6.13 -1.34
CA GLU A 155 5.10 7.39 -0.77
C GLU A 155 6.03 8.57 -1.05
N GLU A 156 7.35 8.36 -0.97
CA GLU A 156 8.33 9.42 -1.26
C GLU A 156 8.33 9.81 -2.74
N HIS A 157 8.19 8.84 -3.65
CA HIS A 157 8.06 9.12 -5.07
C HIS A 157 6.77 9.90 -5.34
N ALA A 158 5.67 9.50 -4.69
CA ALA A 158 4.40 10.18 -4.82
C ALA A 158 4.43 11.64 -4.35
N ARG A 159 5.09 11.92 -3.22
CA ARG A 159 5.33 13.29 -2.76
C ARG A 159 6.15 14.13 -3.75
N ASN A 160 6.94 13.47 -4.60
CA ASN A 160 7.73 14.11 -5.65
C ASN A 160 7.01 14.12 -7.02
N GLY A 161 5.68 13.98 -7.02
CA GLY A 161 4.84 14.16 -8.20
C GLY A 161 4.64 12.91 -9.05
N TRP A 162 4.87 11.72 -8.49
CA TRP A 162 4.63 10.45 -9.19
C TRP A 162 3.30 9.82 -8.80
N TRP A 163 2.62 9.20 -9.75
CA TRP A 163 1.33 8.57 -9.52
C TRP A 163 1.46 7.05 -9.48
N PHE A 164 0.83 6.45 -8.48
CA PHE A 164 0.77 5.01 -8.25
C PHE A 164 -0.66 4.59 -7.95
N PHE A 165 -1.13 3.54 -8.62
CA PHE A 165 -2.47 2.99 -8.50
C PHE A 165 -2.37 1.53 -8.08
N SER A 166 -3.23 1.10 -7.17
CA SER A 166 -3.22 -0.23 -6.59
C SER A 166 -4.40 -1.05 -7.10
N LEU A 167 -4.12 -2.02 -7.97
CA LEU A 167 -5.05 -2.99 -8.55
C LEU A 167 -4.84 -4.35 -7.91
N ASP A 168 -5.82 -5.24 -7.85
CA ASP A 168 -5.71 -6.47 -7.05
C ASP A 168 -4.45 -7.32 -7.33
N ASP A 169 -3.97 -7.32 -8.57
CA ASP A 169 -2.75 -8.00 -9.01
C ASP A 169 -1.43 -7.26 -8.73
N GLY A 170 -1.45 -5.96 -8.45
CA GLY A 170 -0.21 -5.20 -8.26
C GLY A 170 -0.35 -3.69 -8.08
N ILE A 171 0.72 -2.99 -8.46
CA ILE A 171 0.75 -1.53 -8.48
C ILE A 171 1.07 -1.12 -9.91
N VAL A 172 0.40 -0.09 -10.42
CA VAL A 172 0.73 0.56 -11.69
C VAL A 172 1.23 1.96 -11.40
N CYS A 173 2.34 2.36 -11.99
CA CYS A 173 2.86 3.71 -11.94
C CYS A 173 2.66 4.38 -13.31
N THR A 174 1.97 5.51 -13.35
CA THR A 174 1.63 6.24 -14.59
C THR A 174 2.51 7.47 -14.80
N GLY A 175 3.60 7.56 -14.06
CA GLY A 175 4.54 8.66 -14.20
C GLY A 175 4.07 9.89 -13.45
N ASN A 176 4.16 11.04 -14.09
CA ASN A 176 3.81 12.34 -13.48
C ASN A 176 2.38 12.79 -13.79
N GLU A 177 1.60 11.96 -14.48
CA GLU A 177 0.22 12.24 -14.88
C GLU A 177 -0.75 11.30 -14.14
N PRO A 178 -1.87 11.83 -13.60
CA PRO A 178 -2.89 11.03 -12.95
C PRO A 178 -3.78 10.33 -13.98
N HIS A 179 -3.28 9.25 -14.57
CA HIS A 179 -4.05 8.41 -15.48
C HIS A 179 -4.36 7.08 -14.79
N PRO A 180 -5.50 6.95 -14.08
CA PRO A 180 -5.87 5.69 -13.45
C PRO A 180 -5.95 4.57 -14.49
N PRO A 181 -5.37 3.39 -14.23
CA PRO A 181 -5.49 2.26 -15.14
C PRO A 181 -6.91 1.70 -15.13
N GLU A 182 -7.29 1.04 -16.21
CA GLU A 182 -8.54 0.26 -16.29
C GLU A 182 -8.60 -0.76 -15.14
N GLY A 183 -9.78 -0.95 -14.54
CA GLY A 183 -9.95 -1.87 -13.41
C GLY A 183 -9.57 -1.27 -12.05
N TRP A 184 -9.03 -0.05 -11.98
CA TRP A 184 -8.64 0.57 -10.72
C TRP A 184 -9.83 0.96 -9.84
N ILE A 185 -10.87 1.55 -10.44
CA ILE A 185 -11.99 2.11 -9.70
C ILE A 185 -12.77 1.01 -8.96
N GLU A 186 -12.86 -0.17 -9.56
CA GLU A 186 -13.52 -1.37 -9.05
C GLU A 186 -12.94 -1.81 -7.71
N GLY A 187 -11.62 -1.74 -7.54
CA GLY A 187 -10.98 -2.02 -6.25
C GLY A 187 -11.28 -0.96 -5.19
N GLY A 188 -11.50 0.29 -5.60
CA GLY A 188 -11.92 1.37 -4.70
C GLY A 188 -13.36 1.18 -4.24
N LEU A 189 -14.24 0.86 -5.20
CA LEU A 189 -15.66 0.59 -4.97
C LEU A 189 -15.89 -0.71 -4.19
N SER A 190 -15.06 -1.74 -4.37
CA SER A 190 -15.14 -2.98 -3.58
C SER A 190 -14.85 -2.76 -2.10
N ASP A 191 -14.04 -1.74 -1.78
CA ASP A 191 -13.73 -1.38 -0.40
C ASP A 191 -14.67 -0.30 0.17
N ALA A 192 -15.67 0.13 -0.59
CA ALA A 192 -16.62 1.16 -0.18
C ALA A 192 -17.60 0.63 0.88
N PRO A 193 -18.23 1.52 1.69
CA PRO A 193 -19.19 1.14 2.72
C PRO A 193 -20.53 0.60 2.19
N MET A 194 -20.66 0.47 0.87
CA MET A 194 -21.85 -0.01 0.18
C MET A 194 -21.44 -0.89 -1.01
N LYS A 195 -22.37 -1.73 -1.47
CA LYS A 195 -22.12 -2.64 -2.60
C LYS A 195 -22.52 -2.00 -3.92
N PHE A 196 -21.54 -1.74 -4.77
CA PHE A 196 -21.78 -1.28 -6.13
C PHE A 196 -22.10 -2.43 -7.06
N SER A 197 -22.94 -2.16 -8.06
CA SER A 197 -23.23 -3.07 -9.17
C SER A 197 -22.96 -2.35 -10.49
N LYS A 198 -22.43 -3.07 -11.49
CA LYS A 198 -22.20 -2.51 -12.82
C LYS A 198 -23.44 -2.78 -13.68
N LYS A 199 -24.15 -1.72 -14.08
CA LYS A 199 -25.35 -1.73 -14.91
C LYS A 199 -25.08 -0.87 -16.15
N GLU A 200 -25.18 -1.44 -17.35
CA GLU A 200 -24.97 -0.72 -18.62
C GLU A 200 -23.65 0.07 -18.71
N GLY A 201 -22.58 -0.46 -18.09
CA GLY A 201 -21.27 0.20 -18.07
C GLY A 201 -21.07 1.22 -16.93
N VAL A 202 -22.14 1.56 -16.20
CA VAL A 202 -22.14 2.50 -15.07
C VAL A 202 -22.08 1.74 -13.74
N TYR A 203 -21.30 2.23 -12.78
CA TYR A 203 -21.29 1.70 -11.42
C TYR A 203 -22.39 2.37 -10.59
N CYS A 204 -23.37 1.62 -10.15
CA CYS A 204 -24.51 2.12 -9.37
C CYS A 204 -24.41 1.64 -7.92
N SER A 205 -24.66 2.55 -6.97
CA SER A 205 -25.02 2.18 -5.60
C SER A 205 -26.32 1.36 -5.58
N PRO A 206 -26.68 0.69 -4.46
CA PRO A 206 -27.82 -0.22 -4.39
C PRO A 206 -29.14 0.31 -4.97
N ASN A 207 -29.50 1.56 -4.65
CA ASN A 207 -30.74 2.20 -5.09
C ASN A 207 -30.59 3.00 -6.39
N ALA A 208 -29.37 3.19 -6.89
CA ALA A 208 -29.12 3.95 -8.11
C ALA A 208 -29.41 3.16 -9.40
N VAL A 209 -29.81 3.90 -10.44
CA VAL A 209 -29.96 3.42 -11.83
C VAL A 209 -29.04 4.19 -12.80
N PRO A 210 -28.65 3.62 -13.96
CA PRO A 210 -27.68 4.25 -14.86
C PRO A 210 -28.09 5.62 -15.40
N GLU A 211 -29.38 5.79 -15.74
CA GLU A 211 -29.92 7.02 -16.34
C GLU A 211 -30.41 8.03 -15.30
N GLN A 212 -30.17 7.75 -14.02
CA GLN A 212 -30.57 8.62 -12.93
C GLN A 212 -29.96 10.00 -13.15
N THR A 213 -30.76 11.07 -13.07
CA THR A 213 -30.23 12.43 -13.19
C THR A 213 -29.90 13.06 -11.85
N ASP A 214 -30.51 12.56 -10.78
CA ASP A 214 -30.51 13.15 -9.44
C ASP A 214 -29.60 12.31 -8.52
N GLY A 215 -28.85 12.92 -7.60
CA GLY A 215 -27.85 12.26 -6.77
C GLY A 215 -26.42 12.66 -7.12
N LEU A 216 -25.44 11.88 -6.63
CA LEU A 216 -24.02 12.14 -6.88
C LEU A 216 -23.50 11.30 -8.04
N HIS A 217 -22.99 12.00 -9.04
CA HIS A 217 -22.30 11.40 -10.17
C HIS A 217 -20.82 11.74 -10.03
N PHE A 218 -19.95 10.75 -10.08
CA PHE A 218 -18.53 11.02 -10.26
C PHE A 218 -17.94 10.20 -11.38
N VAL A 219 -17.10 10.85 -12.18
CA VAL A 219 -16.49 10.31 -13.39
C VAL A 219 -14.99 10.24 -13.20
N VAL A 220 -14.40 9.09 -13.51
CA VAL A 220 -12.96 8.84 -13.47
C VAL A 220 -12.54 8.24 -14.81
N GLY A 221 -11.89 9.04 -15.64
CA GLY A 221 -11.59 8.62 -17.01
C GLY A 221 -12.89 8.29 -17.75
N GLU A 222 -13.03 7.03 -18.17
CA GLU A 222 -14.23 6.53 -18.86
C GLU A 222 -15.26 5.90 -17.90
N ALA A 223 -14.93 5.74 -16.61
CA ALA A 223 -15.81 5.12 -15.64
C ALA A 223 -16.74 6.15 -14.99
N THR A 224 -18.05 5.88 -15.07
CA THR A 224 -19.08 6.67 -14.38
C THR A 224 -19.58 5.92 -13.16
N VAL A 225 -19.68 6.61 -12.02
CA VAL A 225 -20.27 6.10 -10.79
C VAL A 225 -21.44 6.98 -10.39
N VAL A 226 -22.58 6.34 -10.10
CA VAL A 226 -23.82 6.98 -9.67
C VAL A 226 -24.14 6.50 -8.26
N LEU A 227 -24.37 7.46 -7.38
CA LEU A 227 -24.68 7.28 -5.98
C LEU A 227 -26.03 7.92 -5.70
N ASP A 228 -26.96 7.09 -5.24
CA ASP A 228 -28.26 7.54 -4.77
C ASP A 228 -28.14 8.29 -3.42
N GLU A 229 -29.04 9.24 -3.20
CA GLU A 229 -29.08 10.04 -1.96
C GLU A 229 -29.38 9.17 -0.74
N GLU A 230 -30.29 8.19 -0.85
CA GLU A 230 -30.64 7.30 0.26
C GLU A 230 -29.45 6.42 0.66
N ASP A 231 -28.67 5.95 -0.33
CA ASP A 231 -27.47 5.15 -0.08
C ASP A 231 -26.37 5.98 0.59
N LEU A 232 -26.21 7.24 0.20
CA LEU A 232 -25.26 8.16 0.83
C LEU A 232 -25.67 8.52 2.26
N ALA A 233 -26.95 8.72 2.52
CA ALA A 233 -27.47 8.98 3.86
C ALA A 233 -27.27 7.79 4.82
N GLY A 234 -27.17 6.57 4.29
CA GLY A 234 -26.90 5.36 5.06
C GLY A 234 -25.42 5.14 5.43
N VAL A 235 -24.49 5.95 4.93
CA VAL A 235 -23.05 5.81 5.22
C VAL A 235 -22.74 6.37 6.61
N ALA A 236 -22.01 5.59 7.42
CA ALA A 236 -21.56 6.03 8.74
C ALA A 236 -20.61 7.24 8.64
N GLU A 237 -20.62 8.13 9.64
CA GLU A 237 -19.88 9.41 9.62
C GLU A 237 -18.35 9.22 9.46
N GLU A 238 -17.81 8.12 9.97
CA GLU A 238 -16.39 7.77 9.87
C GLU A 238 -16.00 7.12 8.52
N GLU A 239 -16.99 6.75 7.70
CA GLU A 239 -16.83 6.07 6.42
C GLU A 239 -17.01 7.04 5.24
N SER A 240 -16.43 6.70 4.08
CA SER A 240 -16.55 7.54 2.89
C SER A 240 -16.21 6.74 1.64
N VAL A 241 -17.12 6.79 0.65
CA VAL A 241 -16.92 6.19 -0.68
C VAL A 241 -15.69 6.82 -1.35
N ALA A 242 -15.62 8.15 -1.38
CA ALA A 242 -14.49 8.87 -1.97
C ALA A 242 -13.16 8.50 -1.30
N ARG A 243 -13.15 8.30 0.03
CA ARG A 243 -11.97 7.82 0.75
C ARG A 243 -11.58 6.42 0.33
N SER A 244 -12.53 5.47 0.24
CA SER A 244 -12.23 4.10 -0.19
C SER A 244 -11.60 4.04 -1.59
N VAL A 245 -12.07 4.88 -2.51
CA VAL A 245 -11.48 5.04 -3.85
C VAL A 245 -10.10 5.70 -3.79
N ALA A 246 -9.98 6.86 -3.13
CA ALA A 246 -8.72 7.61 -3.06
C ALA A 246 -7.57 6.82 -2.40
N LEU A 247 -7.87 5.92 -1.45
CA LEU A 247 -6.85 5.10 -0.78
C LEU A 247 -6.32 3.94 -1.64
N ARG A 248 -6.88 3.73 -2.83
CA ARG A 248 -6.30 2.84 -3.85
C ARG A 248 -5.25 3.55 -4.72
N MET A 249 -4.84 4.78 -4.42
CA MET A 249 -3.76 5.47 -5.14
C MET A 249 -2.84 6.32 -4.24
N LEU A 250 -1.69 6.69 -4.78
CA LEU A 250 -0.80 7.69 -4.23
C LEU A 250 -0.33 8.68 -5.32
N PRO A 251 -0.36 10.00 -5.06
CA PRO A 251 -0.98 10.64 -3.90
C PRO A 251 -2.52 10.45 -3.89
N PRO A 252 -3.18 10.43 -2.72
CA PRO A 252 -4.63 10.16 -2.62
C PRO A 252 -5.46 11.41 -2.95
N ARG A 253 -5.26 12.00 -4.13
CA ARG A 253 -5.90 13.25 -4.58
C ARG A 253 -6.86 13.01 -5.72
N LEU A 254 -8.07 12.53 -5.38
CA LEU A 254 -9.10 12.20 -6.38
C LEU A 254 -9.56 13.44 -7.17
N SER A 255 -9.58 14.60 -6.52
CA SER A 255 -9.94 15.90 -7.12
C SER A 255 -9.03 16.34 -8.26
N ASP A 256 -7.84 15.75 -8.43
CA ASP A 256 -6.91 16.16 -9.48
C ASP A 256 -7.34 15.67 -10.87
N PHE A 257 -8.24 14.68 -10.95
CA PHE A 257 -8.65 14.06 -12.22
C PHE A 257 -10.09 13.53 -12.25
N ALA A 258 -10.76 13.39 -11.10
CA ALA A 258 -12.16 12.98 -11.08
C ALA A 258 -13.08 14.18 -11.22
N GLU A 259 -14.13 14.06 -12.03
CA GLU A 259 -15.20 15.03 -12.14
C GLU A 259 -16.34 14.62 -11.23
N VAL A 260 -16.93 15.57 -10.49
CA VAL A 260 -18.06 15.31 -9.59
C VAL A 260 -19.20 16.25 -9.96
N GLN A 261 -20.39 15.68 -10.16
CA GLN A 261 -21.62 16.40 -10.37
C GLN A 261 -22.61 15.99 -9.28
N TRP A 262 -23.18 16.97 -8.59
CA TRP A 262 -24.27 16.76 -7.64
C TRP A 262 -25.51 17.43 -8.21
N ASN A 263 -26.49 16.61 -8.55
CA ASN A 263 -27.74 17.07 -9.11
C ASN A 263 -28.83 16.81 -8.07
N TRP A 264 -29.39 17.87 -7.51
CA TRP A 264 -30.48 17.75 -6.54
C TRP A 264 -31.74 18.36 -7.12
N ARG A 265 -32.84 17.60 -7.09
CA ARG A 265 -34.17 18.10 -7.44
C ARG A 265 -35.07 17.99 -6.21
N PRO A 266 -35.56 19.13 -5.67
CA PRO A 266 -36.57 19.06 -4.64
C PRO A 266 -37.85 18.43 -5.20
N GLY A 267 -38.41 17.46 -4.48
CA GLY A 267 -39.74 16.94 -4.79
C GLY A 267 -40.77 18.08 -4.67
N GLY A 268 -41.44 18.43 -5.77
CA GLY A 268 -42.58 19.37 -5.76
C GLY A 268 -42.63 20.47 -6.83
N LEU A 269 -41.61 20.63 -7.68
CA LEU A 269 -41.72 21.56 -8.82
C LEU A 269 -42.48 20.89 -9.98
N ALA A 270 -43.81 20.94 -9.90
CA ALA A 270 -44.67 20.77 -11.05
C ALA A 270 -44.25 21.79 -12.13
N ARG A 271 -44.00 21.32 -13.35
CA ARG A 271 -43.85 22.20 -14.51
C ARG A 271 -45.18 22.94 -14.71
N GLY A 272 -45.19 24.24 -14.46
CA GLY A 272 -46.24 25.14 -14.94
C GLY A 272 -46.19 25.32 -16.44
#